data_AF-A0A8H4VD49-F1
#
_entry.id   AF-A0A8H4VD49-F1
#
_cell.length_a   1.000
_cell.length_b   1.000
_cell.length_c   1.000
_cell.angle_alpha   90.00
_cell.angle_beta   90.00
_cell.angle_gamma   90.00
#
_symmetry.space_group_name_H-M   'P 1'
#
loop_
_entity.id
_entity.type
_entity.pdbx_description
1 polymer ?
#
loop_
_entity_poly.entity_id
_entity_poly.type
_entity_poly.pdbx_seq_one_letter_code
_entity_poly.pdbx_strand_id
1 'polypeptide(L)'
;MNSSTMQTRMANDSEYCLGTVHWCTAHWPALYNSEKSCREHRSIASFVPESVTHLRWELPSQAPPEWNTCPTKLEACTGTEEFCSQLKDQDRISSCLDARELAPFLDRDSPRCHAAGVSRAWEVCRGTKAWCHDPDTVMKFYNGSEHLCLKRRDKILGVRRYPWEDGGVNGCEEGEKHENCLGTERTCSLATDEVGCLAEREDPLFRLPDPDDCSNARSQLEPCLGTNAWCLGHVIQDSNVTEDECFSRRGFKREAMTEEYTTEFKLTVKKLVLEYGEGLAINTAYWVLLVEEGDGATALSRVVGELEGYIKGLLANLTAFVVPDVMNRVENLSFGED
;
A
#
# COMPACT_ATOMS: atom_id res chain seq x y z
N MET A 1 23.72 46.12 -22.12
CA MET A 1 22.41 46.05 -21.42
C MET A 1 22.25 44.63 -20.90
N ASN A 2 22.10 44.46 -19.59
CA ASN A 2 22.28 43.19 -18.88
C ASN A 2 21.13 42.20 -19.12
N SER A 3 21.44 41.06 -19.75
CA SER A 3 20.50 39.95 -19.98
C SER A 3 19.88 39.40 -18.68
N SER A 4 20.61 39.49 -17.57
CA SER A 4 20.15 39.06 -16.24
C SER A 4 18.99 39.89 -15.68
N THR A 5 18.89 41.18 -16.04
CA THR A 5 17.80 42.06 -15.56
C THR A 5 16.48 41.80 -16.28
N MET A 6 16.52 41.33 -17.53
CA MET A 6 15.32 41.00 -18.32
C MET A 6 14.67 39.68 -17.87
N GLN A 7 15.45 38.64 -17.59
CA GLN A 7 14.94 37.37 -17.07
C GLN A 7 14.34 37.46 -15.65
N THR A 8 14.70 38.48 -14.86
CA THR A 8 14.18 38.64 -13.48
C THR A 8 12.78 39.27 -13.46
N ARG A 9 12.42 40.08 -14.46
CA ARG A 9 11.06 40.65 -14.56
C ARG A 9 10.03 39.68 -15.12
N MET A 10 10.45 38.69 -15.91
CA MET A 10 9.53 37.74 -16.53
C MET A 10 8.96 36.70 -15.56
N ALA A 11 9.59 36.44 -14.41
CA ALA A 11 9.07 35.44 -13.47
C ALA A 11 7.96 36.02 -12.58
N ASN A 12 8.20 37.18 -11.94
CA ASN A 12 7.35 37.63 -10.84
C ASN A 12 5.96 38.11 -11.28
N ASP A 13 5.84 38.83 -12.41
CA ASP A 13 4.56 39.38 -12.87
C ASP A 13 4.05 38.67 -14.15
N SER A 14 4.47 37.43 -14.40
CA SER A 14 3.96 36.67 -15.54
C SER A 14 2.56 36.13 -15.28
N GLU A 15 1.82 35.99 -16.38
CA GLU A 15 0.54 35.27 -16.42
C GLU A 15 0.69 33.82 -15.93
N TYR A 16 1.82 33.16 -16.21
CA TYR A 16 2.14 31.82 -15.73
C TYR A 16 2.21 31.72 -14.19
N CYS A 17 2.72 32.76 -13.53
CA CYS A 17 2.87 32.77 -12.08
C CYS A 17 1.55 33.13 -11.39
N LEU A 18 0.88 34.19 -11.85
CA LEU A 18 -0.31 34.76 -11.18
C LEU A 18 -1.64 34.14 -11.63
N GLY A 19 -1.64 33.42 -12.76
CA GLY A 19 -2.85 33.05 -13.47
C GLY A 19 -3.45 34.23 -14.25
N THR A 20 -4.22 33.92 -15.29
CA THR A 20 -4.84 34.90 -16.21
C THR A 20 -5.71 35.92 -15.49
N VAL A 21 -6.44 35.51 -14.45
CA VAL A 21 -7.33 36.37 -13.65
C VAL A 21 -6.54 37.54 -13.02
N HIS A 22 -5.57 37.24 -12.15
CA HIS A 22 -4.82 38.26 -11.43
C HIS A 22 -3.89 39.05 -12.34
N TRP A 23 -3.29 38.39 -13.33
CA TRP A 23 -2.46 39.08 -14.31
C TRP A 23 -3.27 40.13 -15.07
N CYS A 24 -4.47 39.79 -15.54
CA CYS A 24 -5.34 40.73 -16.20
C CYS A 24 -5.75 41.89 -15.28
N THR A 25 -6.12 41.65 -14.01
CA THR A 25 -6.45 42.74 -13.08
C THR A 25 -5.33 43.78 -12.96
N ALA A 26 -4.06 43.34 -12.95
CA ALA A 26 -2.91 44.24 -12.82
C ALA A 26 -2.46 44.89 -14.15
N HIS A 27 -2.60 44.21 -15.28
CA HIS A 27 -1.99 44.61 -16.55
C HIS A 27 -2.97 45.06 -17.62
N TRP A 28 -4.27 44.86 -17.44
CA TRP A 28 -5.27 45.27 -18.43
C TRP A 28 -5.20 46.75 -18.80
N PRO A 29 -4.98 47.73 -17.89
CA PRO A 29 -5.06 49.14 -18.26
C PRO A 29 -4.02 49.57 -19.30
N ALA A 30 -2.91 48.83 -19.39
CA ALA A 30 -1.82 49.13 -20.31
C ALA A 30 -1.98 48.47 -21.69
N LEU A 31 -2.74 47.37 -21.78
CA LEU A 31 -2.73 46.47 -22.95
C LEU A 31 -4.12 46.20 -23.53
N TYR A 32 -5.18 46.48 -22.77
CA TYR A 32 -6.57 46.15 -23.10
C TYR A 32 -7.50 47.30 -22.72
N ASN A 33 -8.68 47.36 -23.35
CA ASN A 33 -9.68 48.42 -23.09
C ASN A 33 -10.48 48.21 -21.79
N SER A 34 -10.46 46.99 -21.24
CA SER A 34 -11.13 46.60 -20.00
C SER A 34 -10.50 45.32 -19.46
N GLU A 35 -10.64 45.09 -18.15
CA GLU A 35 -10.23 43.82 -17.55
C GLU A 35 -10.95 42.62 -18.18
N LYS A 36 -12.24 42.79 -18.45
CA LYS A 36 -13.07 41.77 -19.11
C LYS A 36 -12.52 41.43 -20.50
N SER A 37 -12.13 42.42 -21.31
CA SER A 37 -11.51 42.17 -22.62
C SER A 37 -10.14 41.52 -22.51
N CYS A 38 -9.33 41.85 -21.50
CA CYS A 38 -8.08 41.13 -21.24
C CYS A 38 -8.36 39.65 -20.99
N ARG A 39 -9.30 39.36 -20.09
CA ARG A 39 -9.69 37.99 -19.75
C ARG A 39 -10.26 37.27 -20.96
N GLU A 40 -11.20 37.87 -21.70
CA GLU A 40 -11.81 37.28 -22.89
C GLU A 40 -10.79 37.02 -24.01
N HIS A 41 -9.84 37.93 -24.22
CA HIS A 41 -8.80 37.80 -25.25
C HIS A 41 -7.76 36.72 -24.89
N ARG A 42 -7.45 36.60 -23.59
CA ARG A 42 -6.52 35.59 -23.07
C ARG A 42 -7.20 34.24 -22.83
N SER A 43 -8.52 34.24 -22.63
CA SER A 43 -9.35 33.04 -22.53
C SER A 43 -9.82 32.53 -23.89
N ILE A 44 -9.39 33.13 -25.01
CA ILE A 44 -9.66 32.56 -26.34
C ILE A 44 -8.96 31.20 -26.39
N ALA A 45 -9.79 30.16 -26.51
CA ALA A 45 -9.57 28.72 -26.51
C ALA A 45 -8.46 28.14 -27.42
N SER A 46 -7.54 28.95 -27.94
CA SER A 46 -6.44 28.55 -28.82
C SER A 46 -5.18 28.03 -28.09
N PHE A 47 -5.09 28.11 -26.75
CA PHE A 47 -3.93 27.57 -26.02
C PHE A 47 -4.23 26.81 -24.71
N VAL A 48 -5.46 26.85 -24.19
CA VAL A 48 -5.85 26.04 -23.02
C VAL A 48 -7.28 25.53 -23.25
N PRO A 49 -7.51 24.21 -23.27
CA PRO A 49 -8.86 23.63 -23.33
C PRO A 49 -9.71 24.11 -22.14
N GLU A 50 -11.03 24.19 -22.32
CA GLU A 50 -12.03 24.61 -21.32
C GLU A 50 -12.08 23.78 -20.02
N SER A 51 -11.30 22.71 -19.91
CA SER A 51 -10.96 22.13 -18.62
C SER A 51 -9.91 23.02 -17.97
N VAL A 52 -10.22 23.64 -16.82
CA VAL A 52 -9.23 24.29 -15.96
C VAL A 52 -8.21 23.22 -15.53
N THR A 53 -7.24 22.91 -16.39
CA THR A 53 -6.07 22.12 -16.04
C THR A 53 -5.24 23.09 -15.23
N HIS A 54 -5.47 23.07 -13.93
CA HIS A 54 -4.51 23.59 -12.97
C HIS A 54 -3.09 23.19 -13.42
N LEU A 55 -2.12 24.10 -13.30
CA LEU A 55 -0.75 23.76 -13.66
C LEU A 55 -0.28 22.61 -12.75
N ARG A 56 0.44 21.64 -13.29
CA ARG A 56 0.92 20.51 -12.48
C ARG A 56 1.76 21.03 -11.30
N TRP A 57 1.56 20.45 -10.13
CA TRP A 57 2.44 20.70 -8.99
C TRP A 57 3.80 20.04 -9.21
N GLU A 58 4.87 20.82 -9.16
CA GLU A 58 6.23 20.34 -9.31
C GLU A 58 6.91 20.22 -7.95
N LEU A 59 7.44 19.04 -7.65
CA LEU A 59 8.33 18.84 -6.52
C LEU A 59 9.74 19.24 -6.94
N PRO A 60 10.56 19.80 -6.02
CA PRO A 60 11.96 20.11 -6.33
C PRO A 60 12.66 18.87 -6.90
N SER A 61 13.24 19.00 -8.09
CA SER A 61 13.99 17.93 -8.73
C SER A 61 15.46 18.33 -8.91
N GLN A 62 16.32 17.34 -9.09
CA GLN A 62 17.64 17.62 -9.62
C GLN A 62 17.53 18.26 -11.00
N ALA A 63 18.56 19.04 -11.34
CA ALA A 63 18.74 19.49 -12.70
C ALA A 63 18.87 18.27 -13.61
N PRO A 64 18.25 18.27 -14.81
CA PRO A 64 18.52 17.25 -15.82
C PRO A 64 20.04 17.11 -16.04
N PRO A 65 20.55 15.94 -16.45
CA PRO A 65 21.99 15.73 -16.68
C PRO A 65 22.62 16.74 -17.64
N GLU A 66 21.80 17.30 -18.53
CA GLU A 66 22.17 18.34 -19.51
C GLU A 66 22.45 19.70 -18.86
N TRP A 67 22.00 19.93 -17.63
CA TRP A 67 22.13 21.18 -16.90
C TRP A 67 23.14 21.02 -15.76
N ASN A 68 24.28 21.71 -15.89
CA ASN A 68 25.32 21.72 -14.86
C ASN A 68 24.83 22.26 -13.51
N THR A 69 23.78 23.09 -13.51
CA THR A 69 23.13 23.64 -12.31
C THR A 69 21.66 23.93 -12.61
N CYS A 70 20.77 23.62 -11.66
CA CYS A 70 19.36 23.98 -11.79
C CYS A 70 19.18 25.50 -11.77
N PRO A 71 18.54 26.12 -12.79
CA PRO A 71 18.21 27.53 -12.75
C PRO A 71 17.29 27.87 -11.57
N THR A 72 17.68 28.85 -10.75
CA THR A 72 16.94 29.26 -9.53
C THR A 72 15.55 29.84 -9.79
N LYS A 73 15.17 30.04 -11.05
CA LYS A 73 13.89 30.65 -11.45
C LYS A 73 12.96 29.69 -12.17
N LEU A 74 13.35 28.42 -12.31
CA LEU A 74 12.51 27.43 -12.97
C LEU A 74 11.76 26.61 -11.93
N GLU A 75 10.43 26.57 -12.05
CA GLU A 75 9.55 25.83 -11.13
C GLU A 75 9.91 24.35 -11.04
N ALA A 76 10.20 23.69 -12.18
CA ALA A 76 10.64 22.29 -12.20
C ALA A 76 11.92 22.02 -11.38
N CYS A 77 12.78 23.04 -11.22
CA CYS A 77 14.00 22.93 -10.44
C CYS A 77 13.78 23.17 -8.95
N THR A 78 13.12 24.29 -8.62
CA THR A 78 12.99 24.73 -7.23
C THR A 78 11.78 24.12 -6.52
N GLY A 79 10.85 23.54 -7.28
CA GLY A 79 9.53 23.14 -6.83
C GLY A 79 8.55 24.33 -6.81
N THR A 80 7.26 24.00 -6.86
CA THR A 80 6.14 24.97 -6.90
C THR A 80 6.12 25.90 -5.69
N GLU A 81 6.35 25.40 -4.47
CA GLU A 81 6.32 26.24 -3.27
C GLU A 81 7.43 27.28 -3.27
N GLU A 82 8.67 26.85 -3.51
CA GLU A 82 9.82 27.75 -3.54
C GLU A 82 9.69 28.74 -4.69
N PHE A 83 9.21 28.29 -5.85
CA PHE A 83 8.94 29.15 -7.01
C PHE A 83 7.90 30.22 -6.68
N CYS A 84 6.74 29.85 -6.15
CA CYS A 84 5.69 30.81 -5.77
C CYS A 84 6.15 31.74 -4.64
N SER A 85 7.02 31.29 -3.72
CA SER A 85 7.54 32.12 -2.62
C SER A 85 8.47 33.26 -3.05
N GLN A 86 8.90 33.28 -4.31
CA GLN A 86 9.67 34.40 -4.86
C GLN A 86 8.80 35.67 -5.01
N LEU A 87 7.47 35.53 -4.90
CA LEU A 87 6.52 36.62 -4.84
C LEU A 87 6.58 37.31 -3.47
N LYS A 88 6.49 38.64 -3.46
CA LYS A 88 6.67 39.45 -2.24
C LYS A 88 5.47 39.45 -1.30
N ASP A 89 4.30 39.11 -1.79
CA ASP A 89 3.02 39.31 -1.12
C ASP A 89 2.28 37.98 -0.96
N GLN A 90 1.69 37.76 0.22
CA GLN A 90 1.05 36.49 0.58
C GLN A 90 -0.18 36.19 -0.26
N ASP A 91 -0.96 37.20 -0.69
CA ASP A 91 -2.12 36.97 -1.55
C ASP A 91 -1.67 36.49 -2.93
N ARG A 92 -0.54 37.02 -3.42
CA ARG A 92 0.07 36.57 -4.68
C ARG A 92 0.66 35.17 -4.57
N ILE A 93 1.30 34.83 -3.45
CA ILE A 93 1.77 33.47 -3.17
C ILE A 93 0.59 32.50 -3.16
N SER A 94 -0.48 32.81 -2.42
CA SER A 94 -1.70 32.01 -2.38
C SER A 94 -2.29 31.81 -3.77
N SER A 95 -2.44 32.89 -4.54
CA SER A 95 -2.98 32.84 -5.90
C SER A 95 -2.11 31.99 -6.83
N CYS A 96 -0.78 32.07 -6.69
CA CYS A 96 0.15 31.22 -7.43
C CYS A 96 -0.08 29.75 -7.09
N LEU A 97 -0.14 29.38 -5.80
CA LEU A 97 -0.38 28.00 -5.36
C LEU A 97 -1.78 27.50 -5.78
N ASP A 98 -2.80 28.33 -5.71
CA ASP A 98 -4.19 27.98 -6.07
C ASP A 98 -4.37 27.75 -7.58
N ALA A 99 -3.47 28.30 -8.41
CA ALA A 99 -3.42 28.04 -9.84
C ALA A 99 -2.78 26.68 -10.20
N ARG A 100 -2.23 25.94 -9.23
CA ARG A 100 -1.65 24.61 -9.42
C ARG A 100 -2.62 23.51 -8.98
N GLU A 101 -2.35 22.30 -9.43
CA GLU A 101 -2.96 21.09 -8.91
C GLU A 101 -2.63 20.97 -7.42
N LEU A 102 -3.47 20.28 -6.67
CA LEU A 102 -3.16 19.96 -5.29
C LEU A 102 -1.89 19.11 -5.24
N ALA A 103 -0.93 19.48 -4.37
CA ALA A 103 0.29 18.70 -4.25
C ALA A 103 -0.02 17.30 -3.72
N PRO A 104 0.68 16.25 -4.15
CA PRO A 104 0.51 14.93 -3.55
C PRO A 104 0.79 15.00 -2.04
N PHE A 105 -0.02 14.30 -1.24
CA PHE A 105 0.33 14.06 0.15
C PHE A 105 1.46 13.04 0.19
N LEU A 106 2.60 13.44 0.74
CA LEU A 106 3.80 12.62 0.86
C LEU A 106 3.94 12.12 2.28
N ASP A 107 4.29 10.86 2.45
CA ASP A 107 4.58 10.34 3.77
C ASP A 107 6.06 10.51 4.09
N ARG A 108 6.38 10.26 5.35
CA ARG A 108 7.74 10.37 5.84
C ARG A 108 8.62 9.35 5.12
N ASP A 109 9.83 9.78 4.77
CA ASP A 109 10.83 8.96 4.09
C ASP A 109 10.29 8.35 2.77
N SER A 110 9.48 9.11 2.01
CA SER A 110 8.98 8.67 0.70
C SER A 110 10.14 8.17 -0.18
N PRO A 111 9.91 7.26 -1.15
CA PRO A 111 10.98 6.71 -2.00
C PRO A 111 11.84 7.79 -2.68
N ARG A 112 11.27 8.97 -2.94
CA ARG A 112 11.97 10.12 -3.52
C ARG A 112 12.98 10.78 -2.57
N CYS A 113 12.86 10.60 -1.26
CA CYS A 113 13.81 11.11 -0.28
C CYS A 113 15.24 10.62 -0.51
N HIS A 114 15.39 9.41 -1.06
CA HIS A 114 16.67 8.77 -1.26
C HIS A 114 17.29 9.02 -2.64
N ALA A 115 16.61 9.76 -3.52
CA ALA A 115 17.21 10.20 -4.75
C ALA A 115 18.44 11.07 -4.43
N ALA A 116 19.50 10.93 -5.22
CA ALA A 116 20.72 11.71 -5.04
C ALA A 116 20.39 13.21 -4.90
N GLY A 117 21.13 13.94 -4.05
CA GLY A 117 20.99 15.39 -3.90
C GLY A 117 19.67 15.89 -3.29
N VAL A 118 18.77 15.00 -2.85
CA VAL A 118 17.58 15.38 -2.09
C VAL A 118 17.97 15.66 -0.64
N SER A 119 17.57 16.83 -0.12
CA SER A 119 17.84 17.19 1.27
C SER A 119 16.86 16.51 2.21
N ARG A 120 17.35 15.99 3.35
CA ARG A 120 16.50 15.47 4.44
C ARG A 120 15.53 16.50 5.02
N ALA A 121 15.78 17.79 4.77
CA ALA A 121 14.88 18.86 5.19
C ALA A 121 13.63 18.99 4.30
N TRP A 122 13.60 18.40 3.11
CA TRP A 122 12.49 18.55 2.16
C TRP A 122 11.26 17.73 2.55
N GLU A 123 10.09 18.15 2.06
CA GLU A 123 8.80 17.48 2.29
C GLU A 123 8.85 15.99 1.93
N VAL A 124 9.50 15.62 0.81
CA VAL A 124 9.67 14.23 0.37
C VAL A 124 10.36 13.33 1.41
N CYS A 125 11.18 13.90 2.30
CA CYS A 125 11.85 13.15 3.36
C CYS A 125 11.11 13.24 4.70
N ARG A 126 10.56 14.40 5.02
CA ARG A 126 9.89 14.62 6.30
C ARG A 126 8.46 14.07 6.33
N GLY A 127 7.83 13.98 5.17
CA GLY A 127 6.39 13.80 5.00
C GLY A 127 5.62 15.12 5.12
N THR A 128 4.53 15.23 4.36
CA THR A 128 3.62 16.38 4.29
C THR A 128 3.08 16.78 5.65
N LYS A 129 2.79 15.82 6.54
CA LYS A 129 2.31 16.15 7.90
C LYS A 129 3.38 16.93 8.69
N ALA A 130 4.62 16.45 8.72
CA ALA A 130 5.71 17.11 9.43
C ALA A 130 6.16 18.40 8.72
N TRP A 131 6.02 18.46 7.39
CA TRP A 131 6.26 19.65 6.59
C TRP A 131 5.25 20.76 6.89
N CYS A 132 3.96 20.45 6.88
CA CYS A 132 2.89 21.39 7.22
C CYS A 132 2.85 21.77 8.70
N HIS A 133 3.50 21.00 9.59
CA HIS A 133 3.64 21.36 11.00
C HIS A 133 4.86 22.26 11.27
N ASP A 134 5.76 22.41 10.30
CA ASP A 134 6.98 23.20 10.44
C ASP A 134 6.67 24.71 10.42
N PRO A 135 6.96 25.46 11.50
CA PRO A 135 6.61 26.88 11.59
C PRO A 135 7.20 27.74 10.48
N ASP A 136 8.44 27.45 10.06
CA ASP A 136 9.13 28.23 9.03
C ASP A 136 8.51 27.98 7.66
N THR A 137 8.19 26.72 7.34
CA THR A 137 7.45 26.35 6.13
C THR A 137 6.08 27.02 6.06
N VAL A 138 5.26 26.90 7.11
CA VAL A 138 3.90 27.48 7.06
C VAL A 138 3.92 28.99 7.05
N MET A 139 4.86 29.63 7.75
CA MET A 139 5.01 31.08 7.74
C MET A 139 5.43 31.56 6.34
N LYS A 140 6.35 30.84 5.68
CA LYS A 140 6.86 31.20 4.36
C LYS A 140 5.79 31.08 3.28
N PHE A 141 5.07 29.95 3.21
CA PHE A 141 4.23 29.62 2.06
C PHE A 141 2.72 29.75 2.31
N TYR A 142 2.28 29.65 3.57
CA TYR A 142 0.86 29.42 3.92
C TYR A 142 0.32 30.42 4.94
N ASN A 143 0.91 31.62 5.02
CA ASN A 143 0.53 32.67 5.94
C ASN A 143 0.41 32.19 7.41
N GLY A 144 1.30 31.28 7.82
CA GLY A 144 1.36 30.71 9.16
C GLY A 144 0.30 29.65 9.48
N SER A 145 -0.49 29.17 8.51
CA SER A 145 -1.58 28.24 8.74
C SER A 145 -1.26 26.81 8.28
N GLU A 146 -1.07 25.89 9.23
CA GLU A 146 -0.97 24.44 8.97
C GLU A 146 -2.21 23.93 8.20
N HIS A 147 -3.41 24.42 8.55
CA HIS A 147 -4.64 24.02 7.87
C HIS A 147 -4.64 24.38 6.38
N LEU A 148 -4.12 25.56 6.00
CA LEU A 148 -4.02 25.96 4.60
C LEU A 148 -2.99 25.12 3.83
N CYS A 149 -1.90 24.73 4.49
CA CYS A 149 -0.93 23.80 3.91
C CYS A 149 -1.61 22.45 3.60
N LEU A 150 -2.25 21.84 4.59
CA LEU A 150 -2.92 20.54 4.45
C LEU A 150 -4.10 20.57 3.46
N LYS A 151 -4.81 21.69 3.35
CA LYS A 151 -5.91 21.87 2.38
C LYS A 151 -5.41 21.87 0.94
N ARG A 152 -4.17 22.28 0.70
CA ARG A 152 -3.52 22.29 -0.62
C ARG A 152 -2.82 20.98 -0.98
N ARG A 153 -3.16 19.92 -0.25
CA ARG A 153 -2.63 18.58 -0.46
C ARG A 153 -3.74 17.66 -0.90
N ASP A 154 -3.51 16.94 -2.00
CA ASP A 154 -4.42 15.93 -2.48
C ASP A 154 -4.23 14.67 -1.66
N LYS A 155 -5.13 14.47 -0.69
CA LYS A 155 -5.18 13.22 0.07
C LYS A 155 -5.64 12.06 -0.80
N ILE A 156 -6.38 12.30 -1.89
CA ILE A 156 -6.96 11.27 -2.77
C ILE A 156 -5.88 10.66 -3.67
N LEU A 157 -5.01 11.49 -4.26
CA LEU A 157 -3.80 11.00 -4.93
C LEU A 157 -2.75 10.42 -3.95
N GLY A 158 -2.89 10.71 -2.65
CA GLY A 158 -2.13 10.13 -1.53
C GLY A 158 -2.73 8.87 -0.90
N VAL A 159 -3.86 8.32 -1.38
CA VAL A 159 -4.39 7.02 -0.90
C VAL A 159 -3.71 5.83 -1.57
N ARG A 160 -2.74 6.08 -2.47
CA ARG A 160 -1.90 4.99 -2.95
C ARG A 160 -0.95 4.62 -1.83
N ARG A 161 -1.39 3.64 -1.04
CA ARG A 161 -0.57 3.02 -0.01
C ARG A 161 0.77 2.62 -0.63
N TYR A 162 1.87 2.77 0.10
CA TYR A 162 3.17 2.37 -0.44
C TYR A 162 3.16 0.88 -0.72
N PRO A 163 3.80 0.43 -1.82
CA PRO A 163 4.02 -0.99 -2.05
C PRO A 163 4.64 -1.62 -0.81
N TRP A 164 4.18 -2.82 -0.48
CA TRP A 164 4.81 -3.63 0.54
C TRP A 164 6.17 -4.12 0.06
N GLU A 165 7.22 -3.88 0.84
CA GLU A 165 8.57 -4.35 0.55
C GLU A 165 8.91 -5.54 1.45
N ASP A 166 9.22 -6.68 0.85
CA ASP A 166 9.64 -7.88 1.59
C ASP A 166 11.09 -7.76 2.13
N GLY A 167 11.82 -6.74 1.67
CA GLY A 167 13.20 -6.46 2.06
C GLY A 167 14.24 -7.28 1.29
N GLY A 168 15.50 -7.19 1.71
CA GLY A 168 16.59 -8.03 1.20
C GLY A 168 16.95 -7.82 -0.27
N VAL A 169 16.64 -6.66 -0.84
CA VAL A 169 17.08 -6.28 -2.19
C VAL A 169 18.61 -6.33 -2.29
N ASN A 170 19.13 -6.75 -3.44
CA ASN A 170 20.56 -6.81 -3.70
C ASN A 170 21.23 -5.43 -3.58
N GLY A 171 22.41 -5.40 -2.97
CA GLY A 171 23.23 -4.19 -2.85
C GLY A 171 23.03 -3.40 -1.56
N CYS A 172 22.23 -3.91 -0.61
CA CYS A 172 22.12 -3.30 0.71
C CYS A 172 23.39 -3.52 1.54
N GLU A 173 24.05 -2.44 1.95
CA GLU A 173 25.22 -2.50 2.82
C GLU A 173 24.84 -2.80 4.28
N GLU A 174 25.80 -3.30 5.06
CA GLU A 174 25.59 -3.59 6.48
C GLU A 174 25.30 -2.30 7.26
N GLY A 175 24.10 -2.21 7.86
CA GLY A 175 23.65 -1.05 8.62
C GLY A 175 22.73 -0.10 7.86
N GLU A 176 22.43 -0.36 6.59
CA GLU A 176 21.37 0.34 5.88
C GLU A 176 20.01 0.10 6.54
N LYS A 177 19.22 1.19 6.66
CA LYS A 177 17.91 1.18 7.32
C LYS A 177 16.75 1.44 6.36
N HIS A 178 16.98 1.23 5.07
CA HIS A 178 15.99 1.47 4.04
C HIS A 178 14.96 0.34 4.01
N GLU A 179 13.71 0.66 3.66
CA GLU A 179 12.59 -0.29 3.66
C GLU A 179 12.79 -1.40 2.61
N ASN A 180 13.34 -1.10 1.45
CA ASN A 180 13.73 -2.11 0.44
C ASN A 180 14.83 -3.07 0.94
N CYS A 181 15.63 -2.67 1.93
CA CYS A 181 16.69 -3.48 2.52
C CYS A 181 16.20 -4.28 3.74
N LEU A 182 15.46 -3.63 4.63
CA LEU A 182 14.97 -4.22 5.88
C LEU A 182 13.64 -4.95 5.74
N GLY A 183 12.82 -4.55 4.77
CA GLY A 183 11.42 -4.90 4.63
C GLY A 183 10.49 -3.94 5.40
N THR A 184 9.23 -3.87 4.97
CA THR A 184 8.17 -3.05 5.58
C THR A 184 7.94 -3.43 7.04
N GLU A 185 7.83 -4.73 7.36
CA GLU A 185 7.60 -5.20 8.74
C GLU A 185 8.67 -4.69 9.70
N ARG A 186 9.95 -4.85 9.35
CA ARG A 186 11.07 -4.42 10.18
C ARG A 186 11.20 -2.90 10.23
N THR A 187 10.88 -2.22 9.13
CA THR A 187 10.93 -0.76 9.08
C THR A 187 9.85 -0.15 9.98
N CYS A 188 8.62 -0.66 9.90
CA CYS A 188 7.52 -0.18 10.73
C CYS A 188 7.64 -0.58 12.20
N SER A 189 8.22 -1.74 12.54
CA SER A 189 8.46 -2.11 13.95
C SER A 189 9.50 -1.21 14.64
N LEU A 190 10.37 -0.56 13.87
CA LEU A 190 11.32 0.43 14.36
C LEU A 190 10.72 1.86 14.40
N ALA A 191 9.53 2.07 13.85
CA ALA A 191 8.87 3.37 13.85
C ALA A 191 8.27 3.69 15.22
N THR A 192 8.14 4.97 15.54
CA THR A 192 7.48 5.41 16.78
C THR A 192 5.98 5.12 16.78
N ASP A 193 5.38 5.07 15.59
CA ASP A 193 3.98 4.73 15.34
C ASP A 193 3.90 3.59 14.34
N GLU A 194 4.12 2.36 14.82
CA GLU A 194 4.09 1.14 13.99
C GLU A 194 2.74 0.98 13.27
N VAL A 195 1.63 1.25 13.97
CA VAL A 195 0.27 1.09 13.43
C VAL A 195 0.02 2.10 12.31
N GLY A 196 0.37 3.37 12.52
CA GLY A 196 0.29 4.40 11.49
C GLY A 196 1.19 4.07 10.29
N CYS A 197 2.40 3.57 10.56
CA CYS A 197 3.31 3.10 9.51
C CYS A 197 2.64 2.02 8.66
N LEU A 198 2.23 0.89 9.25
CA LEU A 198 1.62 -0.21 8.49
C LEU A 198 0.34 0.20 7.73
N ALA A 199 -0.49 1.09 8.30
CA ALA A 199 -1.71 1.55 7.67
C ALA A 199 -1.48 2.34 6.35
N GLU A 200 -0.30 2.92 6.18
CA GLU A 200 0.10 3.63 4.96
C GLU A 200 0.65 2.68 3.88
N ARG A 201 0.77 1.38 4.14
CA ARG A 201 1.30 0.38 3.18
C ARG A 201 0.20 -0.51 2.63
N GLU A 202 0.40 -0.98 1.41
CA GLU A 202 -0.43 -2.01 0.81
C GLU A 202 -0.40 -3.24 1.73
N ASP A 203 -1.53 -3.92 1.85
CA ASP A 203 -1.57 -5.14 2.66
C ASP A 203 -0.69 -6.18 1.95
N PRO A 204 0.23 -6.84 2.66
CA PRO A 204 1.03 -7.90 2.06
C PRO A 204 0.11 -9.01 1.55
N LEU A 205 0.51 -9.66 0.46
CA LEU A 205 -0.22 -10.80 -0.06
C LEU A 205 0.24 -12.08 0.64
N PHE A 206 -0.66 -13.06 0.76
CA PHE A 206 -0.27 -14.41 1.09
C PHE A 206 0.50 -15.02 -0.09
N ARG A 207 1.76 -15.40 0.13
CA ARG A 207 2.65 -15.99 -0.87
C ARG A 207 2.88 -17.46 -0.58
N LEU A 208 2.95 -18.26 -1.65
CA LEU A 208 3.55 -19.59 -1.59
C LEU A 208 5.07 -19.49 -1.63
N PRO A 209 5.79 -20.52 -1.17
CA PRO A 209 7.23 -20.59 -1.34
C PRO A 209 7.57 -20.64 -2.83
N ASP A 210 8.37 -19.68 -3.30
CA ASP A 210 8.93 -19.68 -4.65
C ASP A 210 10.47 -19.82 -4.58
N PRO A 211 11.03 -21.01 -4.84
CA PRO A 211 12.47 -21.24 -4.75
C PRO A 211 13.26 -20.58 -5.87
N ASP A 212 12.65 -20.22 -7.01
CA ASP A 212 13.35 -19.61 -8.14
C ASP A 212 13.71 -18.14 -7.84
N ASP A 213 12.86 -17.46 -7.07
CA ASP A 213 13.05 -16.07 -6.61
C ASP A 213 14.14 -15.95 -5.52
N CYS A 214 14.63 -17.07 -5.00
CA CYS A 214 15.57 -17.15 -3.87
C CYS A 214 17.04 -17.24 -4.25
N SER A 215 17.33 -17.27 -5.53
CA SER A 215 18.71 -17.41 -6.02
C SER A 215 19.60 -16.23 -5.63
N ASN A 216 19.02 -15.06 -5.32
CA ASN A 216 19.75 -13.85 -4.91
C ASN A 216 19.32 -13.27 -3.55
N ALA A 217 18.13 -13.60 -3.06
CA ALA A 217 17.65 -13.17 -1.76
C ALA A 217 18.30 -13.96 -0.61
N ARG A 218 18.39 -13.37 0.58
CA ARG A 218 18.66 -14.17 1.79
C ARG A 218 17.56 -15.23 1.85
N SER A 219 17.93 -16.53 1.88
CA SER A 219 17.01 -17.68 1.85
C SER A 219 15.98 -17.76 2.98
N GLN A 220 15.89 -16.71 3.79
CA GLN A 220 15.00 -16.57 4.93
C GLN A 220 13.87 -15.58 4.66
N LEU A 221 13.79 -14.90 3.51
CA LEU A 221 12.70 -13.96 3.20
C LEU A 221 11.36 -14.66 2.94
N GLU A 222 10.26 -13.93 3.12
CA GLU A 222 8.91 -14.46 2.92
C GLU A 222 8.65 -14.98 1.50
N PRO A 223 9.02 -14.32 0.39
CA PRO A 223 8.83 -14.87 -0.95
C PRO A 223 9.48 -16.25 -1.13
N CYS A 224 10.58 -16.49 -0.39
CA CYS A 224 11.31 -17.75 -0.43
C CYS A 224 10.70 -18.85 0.40
N LEU A 225 10.30 -18.51 1.63
CA LEU A 225 9.75 -19.48 2.56
C LEU A 225 8.26 -19.73 2.34
N GLY A 226 7.57 -18.79 1.69
CA GLY A 226 6.13 -18.66 1.71
C GLY A 226 5.62 -18.10 3.03
N THR A 227 4.45 -17.47 2.99
CA THR A 227 3.78 -16.86 4.15
C THR A 227 3.59 -17.84 5.30
N ASN A 228 3.29 -19.10 5.03
CA ASN A 228 3.06 -20.08 6.08
C ASN A 228 4.32 -20.34 6.90
N ALA A 229 5.44 -20.66 6.25
CA ALA A 229 6.70 -20.89 6.96
C ALA A 229 7.29 -19.60 7.53
N TRP A 230 7.03 -18.44 6.89
CA TRP A 230 7.38 -17.14 7.44
C TRP A 230 6.63 -16.86 8.75
N CYS A 231 5.29 -16.95 8.74
CA CYS A 231 4.44 -16.71 9.90
C CYS A 231 4.65 -17.70 11.06
N LEU A 232 4.98 -18.96 10.75
CA LEU A 232 5.27 -20.00 11.75
C LEU A 232 6.75 -20.03 12.17
N GLY A 233 7.62 -19.33 11.44
CA GLY A 233 9.06 -19.36 11.60
C GLY A 233 9.58 -18.49 12.73
N HIS A 234 10.85 -18.67 13.10
CA HIS A 234 11.51 -17.86 14.13
C HIS A 234 11.84 -16.42 13.67
N VAL A 235 11.71 -16.11 12.37
CA VAL A 235 12.03 -14.77 11.83
C VAL A 235 11.12 -13.68 12.40
N ILE A 236 9.90 -14.05 12.83
CA ILE A 236 8.96 -13.13 13.46
C ILE A 236 9.27 -12.87 14.93
N GLN A 237 10.12 -13.67 15.61
CA GLN A 237 10.36 -13.52 17.05
C GLN A 237 10.94 -12.14 17.47
N ASP A 238 11.54 -11.39 16.54
CA ASP A 238 12.04 -10.04 16.80
C ASP A 238 10.93 -8.97 16.79
N SER A 239 9.76 -9.29 16.23
CA SER A 239 8.56 -8.46 16.22
C SER A 239 7.53 -9.10 17.15
N ASN A 240 6.91 -8.36 18.07
CA ASN A 240 5.92 -8.90 19.02
C ASN A 240 4.58 -9.33 18.36
N VAL A 241 4.62 -9.81 17.11
CA VAL A 241 3.50 -10.16 16.26
C VAL A 241 3.15 -11.63 16.50
N THR A 242 1.87 -11.91 16.77
CA THR A 242 1.38 -13.28 16.90
C THR A 242 1.22 -13.93 15.53
N GLU A 243 1.21 -15.26 15.46
CA GLU A 243 0.96 -15.97 14.20
C GLU A 243 -0.35 -15.51 13.53
N ASP A 244 -1.44 -15.39 14.31
CA ASP A 244 -2.74 -14.96 13.79
C ASP A 244 -2.72 -13.53 13.26
N GLU A 245 -1.97 -12.64 13.92
CA GLU A 245 -1.77 -11.29 13.43
C GLU A 245 -0.97 -11.27 12.12
N CYS A 246 0.09 -12.08 12.02
CA CYS A 246 0.89 -12.23 10.80
C CYS A 246 0.03 -12.64 9.60
N PHE A 247 -0.81 -13.68 9.78
CA PHE A 247 -1.73 -14.13 8.75
C PHE A 247 -2.82 -13.10 8.45
N SER A 248 -3.37 -12.44 9.48
CA SER A 248 -4.43 -11.44 9.31
C SER A 248 -3.95 -10.23 8.51
N ARG A 249 -2.70 -9.78 8.71
CA ARG A 249 -2.08 -8.72 7.90
C ARG A 249 -2.03 -9.09 6.42
N ARG A 250 -1.94 -10.39 6.11
CA ARG A 250 -1.90 -10.94 4.74
C ARG A 250 -3.28 -11.32 4.19
N GLY A 251 -4.34 -10.78 4.80
CA GLY A 251 -5.72 -11.06 4.45
C GLY A 251 -6.22 -12.46 4.84
N PHE A 252 -5.44 -13.24 5.58
CA PHE A 252 -5.77 -14.62 5.92
C PHE A 252 -6.29 -14.74 7.36
N LYS A 253 -7.61 -14.91 7.50
CA LYS A 253 -8.28 -15.06 8.80
C LYS A 253 -8.42 -16.54 9.18
N ARG A 254 -7.37 -17.11 9.81
CA ARG A 254 -7.32 -18.53 10.17
C ARG A 254 -8.54 -18.99 10.96
N GLU A 255 -8.94 -18.22 11.98
CA GLU A 255 -10.08 -18.58 12.83
C GLU A 255 -11.39 -18.64 12.04
N ALA A 256 -11.67 -17.61 11.23
CA ALA A 256 -12.88 -17.55 10.42
C ALA A 256 -12.93 -18.70 9.40
N MET A 257 -11.82 -18.98 8.71
CA MET A 257 -11.73 -20.10 7.78
C MET A 257 -11.88 -21.45 8.50
N THR A 258 -11.26 -21.59 9.66
CA THR A 258 -11.36 -22.83 10.45
C THR A 258 -12.79 -23.04 10.94
N GLU A 259 -13.48 -22.00 11.39
CA GLU A 259 -14.88 -22.07 11.82
C GLU A 259 -15.81 -22.43 10.67
N GLU A 260 -15.64 -21.77 9.51
CA GLU A 260 -16.41 -22.05 8.29
C GLU A 260 -16.19 -23.49 7.82
N TYR A 261 -14.93 -23.90 7.65
CA TYR A 261 -14.58 -25.26 7.22
C TYR A 261 -15.05 -26.29 8.23
N THR A 262 -14.88 -26.04 9.53
CA THR A 262 -15.35 -26.95 10.58
C THR A 262 -16.86 -27.09 10.53
N THR A 263 -17.61 -26.02 10.29
CA THR A 263 -19.07 -26.06 10.23
C THR A 263 -19.55 -26.91 9.05
N GLU A 264 -19.08 -26.59 7.84
CA GLU A 264 -19.48 -27.31 6.62
C GLU A 264 -19.00 -28.77 6.60
N PHE A 265 -17.74 -28.98 6.97
CA PHE A 265 -17.14 -30.31 6.99
C PHE A 265 -17.77 -31.18 8.08
N LYS A 266 -18.01 -30.63 9.29
CA LYS A 266 -18.65 -31.39 10.39
C LYS A 266 -20.06 -31.81 10.01
N LEU A 267 -20.84 -30.96 9.35
CA LEU A 267 -22.18 -31.32 8.88
C LEU A 267 -22.13 -32.44 7.84
N THR A 268 -21.22 -32.34 6.88
CA THR A 268 -21.03 -33.33 5.81
C THR A 268 -20.58 -34.68 6.38
N VAL A 269 -19.55 -34.68 7.22
CA VAL A 269 -19.05 -35.91 7.88
C VAL A 269 -20.10 -36.51 8.79
N LYS A 270 -20.83 -35.71 9.57
CA LYS A 270 -21.93 -36.20 10.40
C LYS A 270 -22.99 -36.92 9.57
N LYS A 271 -23.39 -36.35 8.43
CA LYS A 271 -24.36 -36.97 7.53
C LYS A 271 -23.85 -38.30 7.00
N LEU A 272 -22.61 -38.35 6.50
CA LEU A 272 -21.98 -39.58 6.00
C LEU A 272 -21.90 -40.67 7.09
N VAL A 273 -21.45 -40.31 8.29
CA VAL A 273 -21.34 -41.24 9.41
C VAL A 273 -22.70 -41.82 9.80
N LEU A 274 -23.75 -40.99 9.83
CA LEU A 274 -25.10 -41.46 10.15
C LEU A 274 -25.65 -42.38 9.05
N GLU A 275 -25.53 -41.99 7.79
CA GLU A 275 -26.09 -42.73 6.65
C GLU A 275 -25.46 -44.12 6.49
N TYR A 276 -24.14 -44.22 6.53
CA TYR A 276 -23.44 -45.50 6.39
C TYR A 276 -23.35 -46.29 7.69
N GLY A 277 -23.24 -45.59 8.83
CA GLY A 277 -23.18 -46.21 10.15
C GLY A 277 -24.49 -46.90 10.52
N GLU A 278 -25.63 -46.32 10.18
CA GLU A 278 -26.94 -46.95 10.42
C GLU A 278 -27.07 -48.26 9.63
N GLY A 279 -26.73 -48.25 8.34
CA GLY A 279 -26.76 -49.46 7.51
C GLY A 279 -25.83 -50.56 8.03
N LEU A 280 -24.61 -50.20 8.44
CA LEU A 280 -23.65 -51.13 9.05
C LEU A 280 -24.19 -51.72 10.35
N ALA A 281 -24.73 -50.88 11.25
CA ALA A 281 -25.28 -51.31 12.52
C ALA A 281 -26.45 -52.29 12.35
N ILE A 282 -27.40 -51.96 11.47
CA ILE A 282 -28.56 -52.81 11.19
C ILE A 282 -28.12 -54.15 10.61
N ASN A 283 -27.25 -54.16 9.60
CA ASN A 283 -26.79 -55.39 8.95
C ASN A 283 -26.00 -56.29 9.91
N THR A 284 -25.12 -55.72 10.73
CA THR A 284 -24.35 -56.45 11.73
C THR A 284 -25.25 -57.06 12.79
N ALA A 285 -26.24 -56.31 13.30
CA ALA A 285 -27.21 -56.83 14.26
C ALA A 285 -28.03 -57.99 13.66
N TYR A 286 -28.50 -57.85 12.42
CA TYR A 286 -29.22 -58.91 11.73
C TYR A 286 -28.37 -60.17 11.56
N TRP A 287 -27.11 -60.03 11.17
CA TRP A 287 -26.20 -61.15 10.99
C TRP A 287 -26.00 -61.93 12.31
N VAL A 288 -25.71 -61.22 13.40
CA VAL A 288 -25.48 -61.88 14.70
C VAL A 288 -26.75 -62.57 15.21
N LEU A 289 -27.91 -61.92 15.12
CA LEU A 289 -29.16 -62.46 15.65
C LEU A 289 -29.74 -63.61 14.82
N LEU A 290 -29.67 -63.52 13.49
CA LEU A 290 -30.34 -64.47 12.59
C LEU A 290 -29.42 -65.56 12.03
N VAL A 291 -28.12 -65.28 11.90
CA VAL A 291 -27.17 -66.21 11.25
C VAL A 291 -26.27 -66.88 12.27
N GLU A 292 -25.75 -66.12 13.25
CA GLU A 292 -24.88 -66.66 14.30
C GLU A 292 -25.65 -67.16 15.53
N GLU A 293 -26.98 -66.99 15.55
CA GLU A 293 -27.87 -67.34 16.67
C GLU A 293 -27.45 -66.72 18.02
N GLY A 294 -26.85 -65.52 17.98
CA GLY A 294 -26.42 -64.78 19.16
C GLY A 294 -27.58 -64.09 19.90
N ASP A 295 -27.29 -63.60 21.11
CA ASP A 295 -28.24 -62.80 21.88
C ASP A 295 -28.10 -61.29 21.61
N GLY A 296 -29.04 -60.50 22.15
CA GLY A 296 -29.04 -59.05 21.98
C GLY A 296 -27.79 -58.35 22.52
N ALA A 297 -27.15 -58.90 23.57
CA ALA A 297 -25.93 -58.34 24.14
C ALA A 297 -24.74 -58.54 23.21
N THR A 298 -24.63 -59.73 22.61
CA THR A 298 -23.60 -60.09 21.64
C THR A 298 -23.76 -59.25 20.37
N ALA A 299 -24.99 -59.09 19.86
CA ALA A 299 -25.29 -58.26 18.71
C ALA A 299 -24.90 -56.80 18.94
N LEU A 300 -25.25 -56.22 20.09
CA LEU A 300 -24.90 -54.84 20.43
C LEU A 300 -23.38 -54.64 20.52
N SER A 301 -22.67 -55.54 21.20
CA SER A 301 -21.21 -55.50 21.32
C SER A 301 -20.54 -55.52 19.94
N ARG A 302 -21.04 -56.37 19.03
CA ARG A 302 -20.50 -56.45 17.67
C ARG A 302 -20.79 -55.19 16.85
N VAL A 303 -21.99 -54.64 16.94
CA VAL A 303 -22.35 -53.37 16.28
C VAL A 303 -21.41 -52.25 16.73
N VAL A 304 -21.15 -52.12 18.04
CA VAL A 304 -20.22 -51.10 18.55
C VAL A 304 -18.82 -51.29 17.96
N GLY A 305 -18.30 -52.52 17.96
CA GLY A 305 -16.97 -52.80 17.39
C GLY A 305 -16.86 -52.49 15.90
N GLU A 306 -17.87 -52.83 15.09
CA GLU A 306 -17.89 -52.52 13.66
C GLU A 306 -17.99 -51.00 13.41
N LEU A 307 -18.79 -50.27 14.20
CA LEU A 307 -18.90 -48.82 14.12
C LEU A 307 -17.59 -48.11 14.50
N GLU A 308 -16.91 -48.57 15.55
CA GLU A 308 -15.59 -48.05 15.93
C GLU A 308 -14.56 -48.28 14.82
N GLY A 309 -14.55 -49.48 14.23
CA GLY A 309 -13.71 -49.82 13.08
C GLY A 309 -13.99 -48.93 11.87
N TYR A 310 -15.27 -48.71 11.57
CA TYR A 310 -15.72 -47.83 10.49
C TYR A 310 -15.27 -46.37 10.71
N ILE A 311 -15.48 -45.80 11.90
CA ILE A 311 -15.05 -44.43 12.22
C ILE A 311 -13.52 -44.30 12.12
N LYS A 312 -12.78 -45.29 12.63
CA LYS A 312 -11.31 -45.30 12.54
C LYS A 312 -10.82 -45.36 11.09
N GLY A 313 -11.44 -46.21 10.25
CA GLY A 313 -11.14 -46.30 8.83
C GLY A 313 -11.47 -45.00 8.08
N LEU A 314 -12.61 -44.38 8.40
CA LEU A 314 -13.01 -43.10 7.82
C LEU A 314 -12.01 -41.99 8.17
N LEU A 315 -11.58 -41.90 9.43
CA LEU A 315 -10.55 -40.94 9.87
C LEU A 315 -9.23 -41.13 9.13
N ALA A 316 -8.78 -42.38 8.97
CA ALA A 316 -7.56 -42.68 8.23
C ALA A 316 -7.67 -42.23 6.77
N ASN A 317 -8.80 -42.51 6.11
CA ASN A 317 -9.05 -42.12 4.73
C ASN A 317 -9.16 -40.59 4.56
N LEU A 318 -9.88 -39.92 5.46
CA LEU A 318 -9.99 -38.46 5.45
C LEU A 318 -8.62 -37.80 5.63
N THR A 319 -7.79 -38.31 6.55
CA THR A 319 -6.43 -37.79 6.74
C THR A 319 -5.57 -37.99 5.49
N ALA A 320 -5.68 -39.17 4.86
CA ALA A 320 -4.92 -39.49 3.65
C ALA A 320 -5.38 -38.72 2.41
N PHE A 321 -6.65 -38.29 2.34
CA PHE A 321 -7.21 -37.61 1.16
C PHE A 321 -7.23 -36.08 1.30
N VAL A 322 -7.65 -35.56 2.46
CA VAL A 322 -7.84 -34.12 2.67
C VAL A 322 -6.51 -33.41 2.72
N VAL A 323 -5.49 -33.95 3.40
CA VAL A 323 -4.20 -33.26 3.52
C VAL A 323 -3.53 -33.08 2.16
N PRO A 324 -3.37 -34.12 1.31
CA PRO A 324 -2.76 -33.93 -0.01
C PRO A 324 -3.62 -33.12 -0.98
N ASP A 325 -4.96 -33.30 -1.01
CA ASP A 325 -5.83 -32.58 -1.96
C ASP A 325 -5.93 -31.08 -1.63
N VAL A 326 -6.01 -30.72 -0.34
CA VAL A 326 -5.99 -29.32 0.09
C VAL A 326 -4.65 -28.68 -0.27
N MET A 327 -3.53 -29.37 -0.01
CA MET A 327 -2.20 -28.86 -0.39
C MET A 327 -2.07 -28.68 -1.91
N ASN A 328 -2.56 -29.64 -2.70
CA ASN A 328 -2.51 -29.56 -4.16
C ASN A 328 -3.43 -28.46 -4.72
N ARG A 329 -4.60 -28.21 -4.11
CA ARG A 329 -5.48 -27.08 -4.50
C ARG A 329 -4.86 -25.73 -4.15
N VAL A 330 -4.19 -25.63 -3.00
CA VAL A 330 -3.44 -24.43 -2.61
C VAL A 330 -2.31 -24.17 -3.60
N GLU A 331 -1.57 -25.20 -4.01
CA GLU A 331 -0.55 -25.09 -5.07
C GLU A 331 -1.17 -24.60 -6.39
N ASN A 332 -2.25 -25.23 -6.88
CA ASN A 332 -2.87 -24.85 -8.16
C ASN A 332 -3.50 -23.45 -8.19
N LEU A 333 -4.03 -22.95 -7.06
CA LEU A 333 -4.56 -21.58 -6.97
C LEU A 333 -3.46 -20.51 -7.01
N SER A 334 -2.23 -20.91 -6.78
CA SER A 334 -1.08 -20.00 -6.65
C SER A 334 -0.25 -19.92 -7.92
N PHE A 335 -0.37 -20.92 -8.80
CA PHE A 335 0.24 -20.95 -10.14
C PHE A 335 -0.80 -20.69 -11.25
N GLY A 336 -1.87 -19.96 -10.94
CA GLY A 336 -2.87 -19.56 -11.93
C GLY A 336 -2.20 -18.88 -13.12
N GLU A 337 -2.31 -19.56 -14.27
CA GLU A 337 -1.73 -19.19 -15.57
C GLU A 337 -2.15 -17.76 -15.97
N ASP A 338 -1.20 -16.82 -15.94
CA ASP A 338 -1.24 -15.58 -16.74
C ASP A 338 -0.71 -15.83 -18.16
#